data_AF-A0A836VJC7-F1
#
_entry.id   AF-A0A836VJC7-F1
#
_cell.length_a   1.000
_cell.length_b   1.000
_cell.length_c   1.000
_cell.angle_alpha   90.00
_cell.angle_beta   90.00
_cell.angle_gamma   90.00
#
_symmetry.space_group_name_H-M   'P 1'
#
loop_
_entity.id
_entity.type
_entity.pdbx_description
1 polymer ?
#
loop_
_entity_poly.entity_id
_entity_poly.type
_entity_poly.pdbx_seq_one_letter_code
_entity_poly.pdbx_strand_id
1 'polypeptide(L)'
;MSDSPIPPSPGRLSATIAVVMLAAWSATSADAPAKTIPEASPVAETASLDPVEAGVETVSSEAETTPGPTELDLTRRDGLDMSRLALLAGGGAAAHYVGFKYFDRAWYQGQKGSSIRWIHDWSGDTYLNLDKGGHFMGGLFLSRGLSGAYRWAGIGNRPAAILATLTSWGALLEIEMRDAYFREWGFSVPDFAANTLGVAVPLLHALVPASRAVGFKISYWPSKLYTERRRRSRDPVQPHTDYTIDDYEGMTFWMTLAVDH
;
A
#
# COMPACT_ATOMS: atom_id res chain seq x y z
N MET A 1 49.58 21.80 43.04
CA MET A 1 48.12 21.80 42.86
C MET A 1 47.85 22.28 41.45
N SER A 2 47.44 21.37 40.57
CA SER A 2 47.21 21.60 39.14
C SER A 2 45.84 21.01 38.83
N ASP A 3 44.88 21.87 38.50
CA ASP A 3 43.52 21.49 38.10
C ASP A 3 43.53 20.79 36.74
N SER A 4 42.84 19.66 36.66
CA SER A 4 42.55 18.95 35.40
C SER A 4 41.08 19.19 35.03
N PRO A 5 40.75 19.45 33.74
CA PRO A 5 39.38 19.74 33.35
C PRO A 5 38.54 18.45 33.21
N ILE A 6 37.30 18.54 33.68
CA ILE A 6 36.25 17.51 33.61
C ILE A 6 35.75 17.37 32.17
N PRO A 7 35.54 16.15 31.63
CA PRO A 7 34.99 15.98 30.28
C PRO A 7 33.50 16.35 30.21
N PRO A 8 33.00 16.89 29.08
CA PRO A 8 31.60 17.26 28.94
C PRO A 8 30.70 16.01 28.90
N SER A 9 29.50 16.14 29.49
CA SER A 9 28.47 15.11 29.48
C SER A 9 27.97 14.83 28.05
N PRO A 10 27.57 13.60 27.72
CA PRO A 10 26.94 13.30 26.44
C PRO A 10 25.59 14.02 26.36
N GLY A 11 25.52 15.00 25.47
CA GLY A 11 24.34 15.81 25.21
C GLY A 11 23.14 14.93 24.85
N ARG A 12 22.03 15.18 25.54
CA ARG A 12 20.71 14.67 25.20
C ARG A 12 20.34 15.18 23.81
N LEU A 13 20.15 14.27 22.85
CA LEU A 13 19.55 14.57 21.56
C LEU A 13 18.11 15.03 21.79
N SER A 14 17.84 16.32 21.59
CA SER A 14 16.49 16.85 21.53
C SER A 14 15.74 16.18 20.38
N ALA A 15 14.70 15.43 20.74
CA ALA A 15 13.75 14.82 19.83
C ALA A 15 12.89 15.91 19.18
N THR A 16 13.36 16.49 18.08
CA THR A 16 12.52 17.31 17.20
C THR A 16 13.02 17.13 15.77
N ILE A 17 12.32 16.31 14.99
CA ILE A 17 11.99 16.49 13.57
C ILE A 17 11.07 15.30 13.24
N ALA A 18 9.77 15.51 13.48
CA ALA A 18 8.70 14.77 12.84
C ALA A 18 7.89 15.81 12.07
N VAL A 19 8.39 16.20 10.90
CA VAL A 19 7.60 17.00 9.96
C VAL A 19 6.70 16.02 9.22
N VAL A 20 5.55 15.71 9.83
CA VAL A 20 4.42 15.13 9.12
C VAL A 20 3.82 16.28 8.32
N MET A 21 4.09 16.31 7.01
CA MET A 21 3.45 17.26 6.09
C MET A 21 1.99 16.84 5.87
N LEU A 22 1.12 17.15 6.84
CA LEU A 22 -0.31 17.28 6.59
C LEU A 22 -0.53 18.59 5.85
N ALA A 23 -0.54 18.54 4.52
CA ALA A 23 -0.86 19.70 3.70
C ALA A 23 -2.36 20.01 3.81
N ALA A 24 -2.64 21.25 4.24
CA ALA A 24 -3.97 21.77 4.50
C ALA A 24 -4.85 21.76 3.24
N TRP A 25 -6.05 21.19 3.39
CA TRP A 25 -7.13 21.13 2.42
C TRP A 25 -7.73 22.51 2.17
N SER A 26 -7.81 22.95 0.91
CA SER A 26 -8.68 24.07 0.49
C SER A 26 -9.79 23.51 -0.39
N ALA A 27 -11.00 23.45 0.16
CA ALA A 27 -12.20 22.98 -0.53
C ALA A 27 -12.62 23.98 -1.62
N THR A 28 -12.70 23.50 -2.86
CA THR A 28 -13.59 24.10 -3.87
C THR A 28 -14.40 22.97 -4.51
N SER A 29 -15.71 23.05 -4.33
CA SER A 29 -16.74 22.13 -4.81
C SER A 29 -17.06 22.41 -6.27
N ALA A 30 -17.25 21.36 -7.07
CA ALA A 30 -17.93 21.45 -8.35
C ALA A 30 -18.96 20.32 -8.44
N ASP A 31 -20.21 20.71 -8.69
CA ASP A 31 -21.40 19.87 -8.80
C ASP A 31 -21.40 19.02 -10.08
N ALA A 32 -21.85 17.77 -9.98
CA ALA A 32 -22.26 16.97 -11.13
C ALA A 32 -23.52 16.11 -10.81
N PRO A 33 -24.48 15.98 -11.75
CA PRO A 33 -25.80 15.40 -11.49
C PRO A 33 -25.80 13.86 -11.51
N ALA A 34 -26.59 13.25 -10.62
CA ALA A 34 -26.73 11.81 -10.45
C ALA A 34 -27.53 11.13 -11.57
N LYS A 35 -27.19 9.87 -11.84
CA LYS A 35 -27.99 8.93 -12.65
C LYS A 35 -28.33 7.69 -11.81
N THR A 36 -29.60 7.29 -11.83
CA THR A 36 -30.16 6.15 -11.07
C THR A 36 -30.04 4.83 -11.82
N ILE A 37 -29.79 3.73 -11.10
CA ILE A 37 -29.66 2.35 -11.61
C ILE A 37 -30.82 1.50 -11.02
N PRO A 38 -31.52 0.65 -11.81
CA PRO A 38 -32.54 -0.25 -11.29
C PRO A 38 -31.99 -1.64 -10.89
N GLU A 39 -32.73 -2.28 -9.98
CA GLU A 39 -32.43 -3.49 -9.22
C GLU A 39 -32.56 -4.80 -10.04
N ALA A 40 -31.69 -5.79 -9.77
CA ALA A 40 -31.59 -7.03 -10.53
C ALA A 40 -32.53 -8.16 -10.02
N SER A 41 -32.99 -9.00 -10.95
CA SER A 41 -33.67 -10.28 -10.66
C SER A 41 -32.76 -11.47 -11.01
N PRO A 42 -32.93 -12.65 -10.37
CA PRO A 42 -31.92 -13.71 -10.36
C PRO A 42 -31.97 -14.59 -11.61
N VAL A 43 -30.79 -15.02 -12.08
CA VAL A 43 -30.62 -15.93 -13.21
C VAL A 43 -30.38 -17.35 -12.70
N ALA A 44 -31.08 -18.30 -13.33
CA ALA A 44 -30.96 -19.73 -13.11
C ALA A 44 -29.71 -20.34 -13.76
N GLU A 45 -29.38 -21.51 -13.24
CA GLU A 45 -28.13 -22.27 -13.34
C GLU A 45 -27.91 -22.99 -14.69
N THR A 46 -26.65 -23.43 -14.85
CA THR A 46 -26.11 -24.52 -15.69
C THR A 46 -25.56 -24.17 -17.08
N ALA A 47 -24.25 -24.42 -17.26
CA ALA A 47 -23.76 -25.54 -18.08
C ALA A 47 -22.23 -25.65 -17.99
N SER A 48 -21.79 -26.85 -17.64
CA SER A 48 -20.42 -27.38 -17.59
C SER A 48 -19.73 -27.45 -18.95
N LEU A 49 -18.41 -27.19 -19.00
CA LEU A 49 -17.51 -27.75 -20.01
C LEU A 49 -16.08 -27.99 -19.46
N ASP A 50 -15.49 -29.07 -19.98
CA ASP A 50 -14.36 -29.89 -19.54
C ASP A 50 -12.95 -29.25 -19.57
N PRO A 51 -11.94 -29.87 -18.91
CA PRO A 51 -10.61 -29.29 -18.73
C PRO A 51 -9.67 -29.56 -19.92
N VAL A 52 -8.77 -28.60 -20.19
CA VAL A 52 -7.66 -28.77 -21.13
C VAL A 52 -6.34 -28.76 -20.37
N GLU A 53 -5.54 -29.80 -20.64
CA GLU A 53 -4.28 -30.17 -20.00
C GLU A 53 -3.14 -29.15 -20.14
N ALA A 54 -2.29 -29.15 -19.11
CA ALA A 54 -1.07 -28.37 -18.99
C ALA A 54 0.12 -29.08 -19.67
N GLY A 55 0.89 -28.34 -20.46
CA GLY A 55 2.23 -28.74 -20.91
C GLY A 55 3.28 -28.25 -19.93
N VAL A 56 4.00 -29.17 -19.30
CA VAL A 56 5.16 -28.91 -18.43
C VAL A 56 6.42 -29.03 -19.30
N GLU A 57 7.23 -27.97 -19.37
CA GLU A 57 8.61 -28.06 -19.83
C GLU A 57 9.56 -27.87 -18.64
N THR A 58 10.28 -28.95 -18.33
CA THR A 58 11.39 -28.99 -17.38
C THR A 58 12.67 -28.50 -18.05
N VAL A 59 13.33 -27.49 -17.47
CA VAL A 59 14.72 -27.16 -17.80
C VAL A 59 15.58 -27.35 -16.55
N SER A 60 16.50 -28.30 -16.66
CA SER A 60 17.62 -28.51 -15.74
C SER A 60 18.79 -27.63 -16.17
N SER A 61 19.44 -26.92 -15.25
CA SER A 61 20.75 -26.31 -15.48
C SER A 61 21.54 -26.28 -14.19
N GLU A 62 22.81 -26.63 -14.35
CA GLU A 62 23.78 -27.08 -13.37
C GLU A 62 24.27 -26.00 -12.41
N ALA A 63 24.80 -26.46 -11.27
CA ALA A 63 25.31 -25.66 -10.17
C ALA A 63 26.63 -24.97 -10.55
N GLU A 64 26.60 -23.64 -10.63
CA GLU A 64 27.80 -22.80 -10.67
C GLU A 64 28.10 -22.29 -9.24
N THR A 65 29.23 -22.72 -8.69
CA THR A 65 29.75 -22.33 -7.38
C THR A 65 30.23 -20.88 -7.38
N THR A 66 29.35 -19.96 -6.98
CA THR A 66 29.71 -18.57 -6.68
C THR A 66 30.38 -18.47 -5.30
N PRO A 67 31.47 -17.71 -5.12
CA PRO A 67 32.07 -17.49 -3.81
C PRO A 67 31.04 -16.85 -2.87
N GLY A 68 30.98 -17.33 -1.62
CA GLY A 68 30.01 -16.90 -0.62
C GLY A 68 30.01 -15.38 -0.42
N PRO A 69 28.89 -14.81 0.07
CA PRO A 69 28.76 -13.37 0.25
C PRO A 69 29.84 -12.91 1.22
N THR A 70 30.83 -12.20 0.69
CA THR A 70 31.76 -11.38 1.46
C THR A 70 30.92 -10.56 2.43
N GLU A 71 31.20 -10.76 3.71
CA GLU A 71 30.72 -10.01 4.86
C GLU A 71 30.36 -8.58 4.45
N LEU A 72 29.07 -8.35 4.22
CA LEU A 72 28.52 -7.04 3.91
C LEU A 72 28.95 -6.13 5.04
N ASP A 73 29.85 -5.20 4.73
CA ASP A 73 30.40 -4.21 5.62
C ASP A 73 29.29 -3.59 6.50
N LEU A 74 29.10 -4.17 7.69
CA LEU A 74 28.11 -3.75 8.70
C LEU A 74 28.55 -2.44 9.37
N THR A 75 29.63 -1.80 8.91
CA THR A 75 30.23 -0.62 9.53
C THR A 75 30.04 0.68 8.76
N ARG A 76 29.40 0.67 7.58
CA ARG A 76 29.03 1.91 6.88
C ARG A 76 27.91 2.67 7.59
N ARG A 77 28.27 3.42 8.63
CA ARG A 77 27.44 4.50 9.19
C ARG A 77 27.54 5.70 8.26
N ASP A 78 26.89 5.61 7.10
CA ASP A 78 26.59 6.81 6.33
C ASP A 78 25.67 7.67 7.20
N GLY A 79 26.16 8.82 7.65
CA GLY A 79 25.36 9.80 8.37
C GLY A 79 24.16 10.26 7.54
N LEU A 80 23.25 11.01 8.16
CA LEU A 80 22.08 11.56 7.48
C LEU A 80 22.50 12.36 6.24
N ASP A 81 22.05 11.94 5.06
CA ASP A 81 22.26 12.64 3.80
C ASP A 81 21.08 13.59 3.55
N MET A 82 21.31 14.87 3.82
CA MET A 82 20.28 15.91 3.69
C MET A 82 19.80 16.10 2.26
N SER A 83 20.63 15.84 1.25
CA SER A 83 20.24 15.97 -0.16
C SER A 83 19.30 14.84 -0.56
N ARG A 84 19.59 13.61 -0.13
CA ARG A 84 18.69 12.46 -0.31
C ARG A 84 17.39 12.67 0.45
N LEU A 85 17.45 13.14 1.69
CA LEU A 85 16.24 13.43 2.47
C LEU A 85 15.39 14.51 1.80
N ALA A 86 16.00 15.60 1.33
CA ALA A 86 15.31 16.66 0.60
C ALA A 86 14.70 16.15 -0.71
N LEU A 87 15.41 15.28 -1.44
CA LEU A 87 14.89 14.63 -2.64
C LEU A 87 13.68 13.74 -2.33
N LEU A 88 13.74 12.95 -1.25
CA LEU A 88 12.60 12.13 -0.83
C LEU A 88 11.40 12.98 -0.42
N ALA A 89 11.62 14.06 0.33
CA ALA A 89 10.55 14.95 0.76
C ALA A 89 9.93 15.70 -0.42
N GLY A 90 10.75 16.33 -1.26
CA GLY A 90 10.29 17.08 -2.43
C GLY A 90 9.67 16.18 -3.50
N GLY A 91 10.32 15.05 -3.80
CA GLY A 91 9.81 14.05 -4.74
C GLY A 91 8.52 13.40 -4.24
N GLY A 92 8.43 13.08 -2.95
CA GLY A 92 7.21 12.57 -2.32
C GLY A 92 6.06 13.57 -2.39
N ALA A 93 6.30 14.84 -2.07
CA ALA A 93 5.28 15.90 -2.18
C ALA A 93 4.81 16.12 -3.62
N ALA A 94 5.73 16.10 -4.60
CA ALA A 94 5.38 16.21 -6.01
C ALA A 94 4.56 15.00 -6.49
N ALA A 95 4.99 13.78 -6.14
CA ALA A 95 4.27 12.56 -6.48
C ALA A 95 2.87 12.52 -5.87
N HIS A 96 2.75 12.95 -4.61
CA HIS A 96 1.47 13.10 -3.90
C HIS A 96 0.54 14.08 -4.62
N TYR A 97 1.03 15.29 -4.93
CA TYR A 97 0.25 16.30 -5.65
C TYR A 97 -0.22 15.81 -7.03
N VAL A 98 0.68 15.24 -7.82
CA VAL A 98 0.37 14.73 -9.16
C VAL A 98 -0.59 13.54 -9.08
N GLY A 99 -0.36 12.62 -8.14
CA GLY A 99 -1.21 11.46 -7.90
C GLY A 99 -2.63 11.86 -7.52
N PHE A 100 -2.80 12.81 -6.60
CA PHE A 100 -4.13 13.29 -6.25
C PHE A 100 -4.80 14.08 -7.37
N LYS A 101 -4.06 14.85 -8.18
CA LYS A 101 -4.62 15.44 -9.40
C LYS A 101 -5.13 14.40 -10.39
N TYR A 102 -4.48 13.25 -10.46
CA TYR A 102 -4.95 12.12 -11.25
C TYR A 102 -6.20 11.49 -10.63
N PHE A 103 -6.19 11.18 -9.33
CA PHE A 103 -7.35 10.61 -8.64
C PHE A 103 -8.57 11.53 -8.69
N ASP A 104 -8.36 12.84 -8.57
CA ASP A 104 -9.43 13.82 -8.73
C ASP A 104 -10.15 13.64 -10.06
N ARG A 105 -9.42 13.35 -11.14
CA ARG A 105 -9.96 13.17 -12.50
C ARG A 105 -10.51 11.77 -12.77
N ALA A 106 -9.86 10.74 -12.25
CA ALA A 106 -10.16 9.35 -12.58
C ALA A 106 -11.14 8.68 -11.60
N TRP A 107 -11.17 9.12 -10.34
CA TRP A 107 -11.83 8.42 -9.24
C TRP A 107 -12.85 9.30 -8.51
N TYR A 108 -12.50 10.57 -8.25
CA TYR A 108 -13.29 11.50 -7.42
C TYR A 108 -14.17 12.45 -8.25
N GLN A 109 -14.98 11.87 -9.14
CA GLN A 109 -15.92 12.60 -10.02
C GLN A 109 -17.38 12.54 -9.54
N GLY A 110 -17.64 11.78 -8.47
CA GLY A 110 -18.97 11.53 -7.93
C GLY A 110 -19.56 12.65 -7.05
N GLN A 111 -20.71 12.38 -6.45
CA GLN A 111 -21.37 13.36 -5.59
C GLN A 111 -20.73 13.45 -4.21
N LYS A 112 -20.41 14.67 -3.79
CA LYS A 112 -19.88 14.95 -2.45
C LYS A 112 -21.01 15.21 -1.44
N GLY A 113 -20.93 14.56 -0.29
CA GLY A 113 -21.75 14.83 0.89
C GLY A 113 -21.13 15.90 1.79
N SER A 114 -21.94 16.47 2.69
CA SER A 114 -21.52 17.47 3.68
C SER A 114 -21.07 16.85 5.02
N SER A 115 -21.27 15.55 5.21
CA SER A 115 -20.89 14.81 6.40
C SER A 115 -20.14 13.53 6.04
N ILE A 116 -19.33 13.03 6.98
CA ILE A 116 -18.63 11.75 6.84
C ILE A 116 -19.67 10.63 6.73
N ARG A 117 -19.59 9.85 5.65
CA ARG A 117 -20.33 8.60 5.48
C ARG A 117 -19.47 7.44 5.96
N TRP A 118 -19.81 6.89 7.12
CA TRP A 118 -19.13 5.72 7.68
C TRP A 118 -19.69 4.43 7.08
N ILE A 119 -18.81 3.47 6.82
CA ILE A 119 -19.13 2.14 6.30
C ILE A 119 -18.50 1.08 7.21
N HIS A 120 -19.29 0.04 7.47
CA HIS A 120 -18.92 -1.09 8.31
C HIS A 120 -19.16 -2.41 7.56
N ASP A 121 -18.55 -2.53 6.39
CA ASP A 121 -18.68 -3.65 5.43
C ASP A 121 -17.75 -4.83 5.78
N TRP A 122 -17.73 -5.24 7.06
CA TRP A 122 -16.92 -6.36 7.55
C TRP A 122 -17.29 -7.72 6.93
N SER A 123 -18.52 -7.86 6.42
CA SER A 123 -19.06 -9.11 5.87
C SER A 123 -18.39 -9.53 4.56
N GLY A 124 -17.65 -8.62 3.90
CA GLY A 124 -17.03 -8.91 2.61
C GLY A 124 -18.02 -8.97 1.44
N ASP A 125 -19.24 -8.44 1.61
CA ASP A 125 -20.24 -8.34 0.54
C ASP A 125 -19.70 -7.51 -0.65
N THR A 126 -18.73 -6.63 -0.38
CA THR A 126 -17.90 -5.94 -1.37
C THR A 126 -16.67 -6.79 -1.71
N TYR A 127 -16.65 -7.37 -2.92
CA TYR A 127 -15.52 -8.13 -3.50
C TYR A 127 -14.92 -9.23 -2.61
N LEU A 128 -15.70 -9.89 -1.74
CA LEU A 128 -15.24 -11.00 -0.89
C LEU A 128 -13.99 -10.67 -0.05
N ASN A 129 -13.89 -9.44 0.43
CA ASN A 129 -12.73 -8.90 1.17
C ASN A 129 -11.42 -8.78 0.37
N LEU A 130 -11.40 -9.03 -0.93
CA LEU A 130 -10.21 -8.82 -1.77
C LEU A 130 -9.76 -7.36 -1.75
N ASP A 131 -10.72 -6.45 -1.69
CA ASP A 131 -10.50 -5.03 -1.46
C ASP A 131 -9.67 -4.77 -0.19
N LYS A 132 -10.04 -5.42 0.91
CA LYS A 132 -9.35 -5.28 2.21
C LYS A 132 -7.94 -5.88 2.13
N GLY A 133 -7.78 -6.96 1.36
CA GLY A 133 -6.47 -7.52 1.01
C GLY A 133 -5.60 -6.53 0.22
N GLY A 134 -6.20 -5.81 -0.72
CA GLY A 134 -5.57 -4.71 -1.46
C GLY A 134 -5.09 -3.60 -0.54
N HIS A 135 -5.93 -3.13 0.38
CA HIS A 135 -5.58 -2.13 1.40
C HIS A 135 -4.41 -2.58 2.30
N PHE A 136 -4.46 -3.82 2.79
CA PHE A 136 -3.39 -4.40 3.58
C PHE A 136 -2.06 -4.48 2.80
N MET A 137 -2.08 -5.04 1.60
CA MET A 137 -0.87 -5.22 0.80
C MET A 137 -0.31 -3.88 0.29
N GLY A 138 -1.19 -2.94 -0.07
CA GLY A 138 -0.84 -1.57 -0.45
C GLY A 138 -0.09 -0.87 0.69
N GLY A 139 -0.64 -0.89 1.91
CA GLY A 139 0.02 -0.35 3.09
C GLY A 139 1.35 -1.02 3.41
N LEU A 140 1.41 -2.35 3.30
CA LEU A 140 2.63 -3.12 3.53
C LEU A 140 3.74 -2.73 2.54
N PHE A 141 3.43 -2.64 1.25
CA PHE A 141 4.42 -2.28 0.24
C PHE A 141 4.85 -0.83 0.32
N LEU A 142 3.91 0.10 0.56
CA LEU A 142 4.23 1.51 0.72
C LEU A 142 5.17 1.75 1.92
N SER A 143 4.83 1.18 3.08
CA SER A 143 5.65 1.29 4.30
C SER A 143 7.02 0.62 4.14
N ARG A 144 7.09 -0.55 3.47
CA ARG A 144 8.36 -1.23 3.19
C ARG A 144 9.25 -0.41 2.25
N GLY A 145 8.67 0.14 1.18
CA GLY A 145 9.37 0.99 0.21
C GLY A 145 9.92 2.26 0.86
N LEU A 146 9.09 2.99 1.60
CA LEU A 146 9.51 4.19 2.33
C LEU A 146 10.55 3.88 3.41
N SER A 147 10.46 2.73 4.08
CA SER A 147 11.50 2.29 5.03
C SER A 147 12.85 2.15 4.34
N GLY A 148 12.87 1.57 3.13
CA GLY A 148 14.08 1.49 2.29
C GLY A 148 14.60 2.86 1.86
N ALA A 149 13.70 3.74 1.43
CA ALA A 149 14.04 5.10 1.01
C ALA A 149 14.66 5.92 2.16
N TYR A 150 14.05 5.91 3.35
CA TYR A 150 14.60 6.60 4.51
C TYR A 150 15.95 6.04 4.94
N ARG A 151 16.15 4.72 4.90
CA ARG A 151 17.49 4.12 5.13
C ARG A 151 18.49 4.55 4.07
N TRP A 152 18.08 4.66 2.81
CA TRP A 152 18.93 5.16 1.73
C TRP A 152 19.36 6.62 1.95
N ALA A 153 18.54 7.42 2.62
CA ALA A 153 18.89 8.77 3.06
C ALA A 153 19.75 8.81 4.34
N GLY A 154 20.20 7.67 4.88
CA GLY A 154 21.06 7.59 6.07
C GLY A 154 20.29 7.58 7.39
N ILE A 155 18.96 7.43 7.38
CA ILE A 155 18.18 7.27 8.61
C ILE A 155 18.35 5.84 9.14
N GLY A 156 18.66 5.69 10.43
CA GLY A 156 18.82 4.39 11.06
C GLY A 156 17.59 3.48 10.94
N ASN A 157 17.79 2.16 10.98
CA ASN A 157 16.74 1.18 10.65
C ASN A 157 15.42 1.35 11.42
N ARG A 158 15.46 1.54 12.74
CA ARG A 158 14.24 1.72 13.56
C ARG A 158 13.54 3.06 13.28
N PRO A 159 14.23 4.22 13.34
CA PRO A 159 13.61 5.50 12.95
C PRO A 159 13.06 5.50 11.52
N ALA A 160 13.76 4.87 10.57
CA ALA A 160 13.30 4.77 9.19
C ALA A 160 11.98 3.99 9.08
N ALA A 161 11.86 2.87 9.79
CA ALA A 161 10.62 2.09 9.81
C ALA A 161 9.45 2.83 10.47
N ILE A 162 9.72 3.58 11.55
CA ILE A 162 8.71 4.40 12.23
C ILE A 162 8.23 5.53 11.29
N LEU A 163 9.15 6.28 10.70
CA LEU A 163 8.82 7.35 9.76
C LEU A 163 8.03 6.82 8.57
N ALA A 164 8.48 5.71 7.97
CA ALA A 164 7.78 5.07 6.87
C ALA A 164 6.36 4.64 7.23
N THR A 165 6.17 4.07 8.42
CA THR A 165 4.85 3.67 8.91
C THR A 165 3.93 4.87 9.05
N LEU A 166 4.39 5.94 9.72
CA LEU A 166 3.60 7.15 9.93
C LEU A 166 3.26 7.86 8.61
N THR A 167 4.23 7.98 7.70
CA THR A 167 4.02 8.59 6.38
C THR A 167 3.05 7.78 5.53
N SER A 168 3.19 6.45 5.51
CA SER A 168 2.28 5.58 4.74
C SER A 168 0.87 5.59 5.33
N TRP A 169 0.76 5.49 6.66
CA TRP A 169 -0.51 5.51 7.36
C TRP A 169 -1.26 6.83 7.13
N GLY A 170 -0.55 7.97 7.21
CA GLY A 170 -1.12 9.29 6.94
C GLY A 170 -1.61 9.43 5.49
N ALA A 171 -0.86 8.92 4.52
CA ALA A 171 -1.25 8.94 3.11
C ALA A 171 -2.50 8.08 2.86
N LEU A 172 -2.59 6.89 3.47
CA LEU A 172 -3.77 6.02 3.36
C LEU A 172 -4.97 6.61 4.09
N LEU A 173 -4.78 7.18 5.28
CA LEU A 173 -5.82 7.90 6.00
C LEU A 173 -6.38 9.06 5.17
N GLU A 174 -5.54 9.79 4.41
CA GLU A 174 -6.02 10.85 3.52
C GLU A 174 -6.95 10.30 2.43
N ILE A 175 -6.66 9.12 1.88
CA ILE A 175 -7.52 8.45 0.89
C ILE A 175 -8.86 8.09 1.54
N GLU A 176 -8.85 7.38 2.67
CA GLU A 176 -10.09 7.00 3.37
C GLU A 176 -10.93 8.23 3.77
N MET A 177 -10.27 9.32 4.18
CA MET A 177 -10.94 10.58 4.50
C MET A 177 -11.46 11.32 3.29
N ARG A 178 -10.93 11.08 2.08
CA ARG A 178 -11.54 11.58 0.85
C ARG A 178 -12.76 10.75 0.49
N ASP A 179 -12.63 9.42 0.55
CA ASP A 179 -13.73 8.49 0.31
C ASP A 179 -14.93 8.77 1.23
N ALA A 180 -14.66 9.12 2.49
CA ALA A 180 -15.62 9.56 3.50
C ALA A 180 -16.69 10.55 3.02
N TYR A 181 -16.33 11.44 2.09
CA TYR A 181 -17.21 12.50 1.61
C TYR A 181 -17.85 12.19 0.26
N PHE A 182 -17.55 11.07 -0.39
CA PHE A 182 -18.19 10.68 -1.64
C PHE A 182 -19.32 9.69 -1.40
N ARG A 183 -20.46 9.91 -2.09
CA ARG A 183 -21.65 9.07 -1.94
C ARG A 183 -21.43 7.64 -2.40
N GLU A 184 -20.57 7.47 -3.39
CA GLU A 184 -20.23 6.19 -4.02
C GLU A 184 -19.31 5.34 -3.14
N TRP A 185 -18.38 5.99 -2.42
CA TRP A 185 -17.32 5.34 -1.65
C TRP A 185 -17.65 5.24 -0.17
N GLY A 186 -17.42 6.29 0.63
CA GLY A 186 -17.56 6.31 2.09
C GLY A 186 -16.29 5.87 2.82
N PHE A 187 -16.16 6.22 4.11
CA PHE A 187 -15.06 5.80 4.97
C PHE A 187 -15.32 4.38 5.46
N SER A 188 -14.60 3.39 4.97
CA SER A 188 -14.71 2.03 5.48
C SER A 188 -13.78 1.80 6.66
N VAL A 189 -14.38 1.45 7.80
CA VAL A 189 -13.61 1.04 8.98
C VAL A 189 -12.78 -0.23 8.71
N PRO A 190 -13.30 -1.27 8.04
CA PRO A 190 -12.50 -2.39 7.56
C PRO A 190 -11.29 -2.00 6.71
N ASP A 191 -11.44 -1.11 5.72
CA ASP A 191 -10.34 -0.67 4.85
C ASP A 191 -9.27 0.06 5.64
N PHE A 192 -9.69 0.99 6.49
CA PHE A 192 -8.78 1.71 7.38
C PHE A 192 -8.02 0.77 8.34
N ALA A 193 -8.68 -0.26 8.86
CA ALA A 193 -8.04 -1.27 9.70
C ALA A 193 -7.03 -2.10 8.89
N ALA A 194 -7.38 -2.52 7.68
CA ALA A 194 -6.50 -3.27 6.80
C ALA A 194 -5.26 -2.44 6.40
N ASN A 195 -5.44 -1.18 6.01
CA ASN A 195 -4.37 -0.21 5.78
C ASN A 195 -3.41 -0.15 6.98
N THR A 196 -3.98 0.01 8.19
CA THR A 196 -3.23 0.14 9.45
C THR A 196 -2.42 -1.12 9.76
N LEU A 197 -3.00 -2.31 9.58
CA LEU A 197 -2.29 -3.57 9.77
C LEU A 197 -1.17 -3.74 8.73
N GLY A 198 -1.44 -3.39 7.47
CA GLY A 198 -0.47 -3.47 6.38
C GLY A 198 0.77 -2.64 6.65
N VAL A 199 0.61 -1.35 6.95
CA VAL A 199 1.74 -0.43 7.23
C VAL A 199 2.53 -0.82 8.48
N ALA A 200 1.91 -1.54 9.42
CA ALA A 200 2.54 -1.98 10.67
C ALA A 200 3.49 -3.18 10.48
N VAL A 201 3.29 -4.02 9.44
CA VAL A 201 4.12 -5.21 9.22
C VAL A 201 5.63 -4.88 9.10
N PRO A 202 6.07 -3.93 8.24
CA PRO A 202 7.49 -3.57 8.16
C PRO A 202 8.05 -3.01 9.48
N LEU A 203 7.23 -2.29 10.26
CA LEU A 203 7.62 -1.81 11.58
C LEU A 203 7.83 -2.96 12.56
N LEU A 204 6.90 -3.91 12.61
CA LEU A 204 7.03 -5.11 13.44
C LEU A 204 8.30 -5.88 13.08
N HIS A 205 8.61 -6.05 11.78
CA HIS A 205 9.86 -6.67 11.34
C HIS A 205 11.09 -5.90 11.84
N ALA A 206 11.05 -4.56 11.84
CA ALA A 206 12.15 -3.73 12.31
C ALA A 206 12.34 -3.76 13.84
N LEU A 207 11.26 -3.91 14.61
CA LEU A 207 11.27 -3.91 16.07
C LEU A 207 11.51 -5.30 16.67
N VAL A 208 10.88 -6.33 16.10
CA VAL A 208 10.89 -7.71 16.58
C VAL A 208 11.40 -8.63 15.45
N PRO A 209 12.71 -8.92 15.39
CA PRO A 209 13.28 -9.64 14.25
C PRO A 209 12.67 -11.00 13.95
N ALA A 210 12.22 -11.74 14.98
CA ALA A 210 11.56 -13.03 14.83
C ALA A 210 10.24 -12.96 14.03
N SER A 211 9.59 -11.80 13.99
CA SER A 211 8.36 -11.62 13.20
C SER A 211 8.57 -11.77 11.69
N ARG A 212 9.83 -11.67 11.20
CA ARG A 212 10.18 -11.90 9.79
C ARG A 212 9.94 -13.35 9.33
N ALA A 213 9.69 -14.27 10.25
CA ALA A 213 9.22 -15.62 9.90
C ALA A 213 7.87 -15.58 9.16
N VAL A 214 7.05 -14.54 9.38
CA VAL A 214 5.83 -14.30 8.62
C VAL A 214 6.13 -13.38 7.44
N GLY A 215 5.88 -13.87 6.23
CA GLY A 215 6.02 -13.13 4.99
C GLY A 215 4.69 -12.93 4.28
N PHE A 216 4.63 -11.92 3.42
CA PHE A 216 3.46 -11.62 2.60
C PHE A 216 3.89 -11.40 1.16
N LYS A 217 3.14 -11.99 0.22
CA LYS A 217 3.37 -11.87 -1.22
C LYS A 217 2.04 -11.65 -1.94
N ILE A 218 2.13 -11.06 -3.13
CA ILE A 218 1.01 -10.94 -4.07
C ILE A 218 1.40 -11.65 -5.37
N SER A 219 0.46 -12.35 -5.97
CA SER A 219 0.55 -12.82 -7.35
C SER A 219 -0.59 -12.19 -8.15
N TYR A 220 -0.32 -11.89 -9.42
CA TYR A 220 -1.32 -11.33 -10.32
C TYR A 220 -1.31 -12.10 -11.63
N TRP A 221 -2.46 -12.61 -12.01
CA TRP A 221 -2.74 -13.20 -13.31
C TRP A 221 -4.02 -12.57 -13.87
N PRO A 222 -3.95 -11.80 -14.96
CA PRO A 222 -5.11 -11.04 -15.45
C PRO A 222 -6.36 -11.90 -15.63
N SER A 223 -7.48 -11.47 -15.06
CA SER A 223 -8.74 -12.22 -15.20
C SER A 223 -9.37 -12.02 -16.59
N LYS A 224 -10.42 -12.79 -16.88
CA LYS A 224 -11.26 -12.56 -18.06
C LYS A 224 -12.00 -11.22 -17.97
N LEU A 225 -12.36 -10.74 -16.78
CA LEU A 225 -12.98 -9.43 -16.60
C LEU A 225 -12.07 -8.32 -17.11
N TYR A 226 -10.77 -8.39 -16.83
CA TYR A 226 -9.80 -7.37 -17.23
C TYR A 226 -9.30 -7.52 -18.67
N THR A 227 -9.02 -8.75 -19.11
CA THR A 227 -8.52 -9.02 -20.48
C THR A 227 -9.57 -8.75 -21.55
N GLU A 228 -10.85 -8.97 -21.25
CA GLU A 228 -11.97 -8.70 -22.16
C GLU A 228 -12.65 -7.34 -21.90
N ARG A 229 -12.08 -6.49 -21.04
CA ARG A 229 -12.73 -5.26 -20.54
C ARG A 229 -13.36 -4.37 -21.61
N ARG A 230 -12.66 -4.18 -22.75
CA ARG A 230 -13.15 -3.36 -23.88
C ARG A 230 -14.38 -3.94 -24.58
N ARG A 231 -14.52 -5.26 -24.58
CA ARG A 231 -15.69 -5.94 -25.14
C ARG A 231 -16.85 -5.88 -24.15
N ARG A 232 -16.55 -6.13 -22.86
CA ARG A 232 -17.54 -6.15 -21.78
C ARG A 232 -18.12 -4.77 -21.50
N SER A 233 -17.32 -3.70 -21.51
CA SER A 233 -17.78 -2.33 -21.26
C SER A 233 -18.73 -1.75 -22.32
N ARG A 234 -18.89 -2.44 -23.47
CA ARG A 234 -19.89 -2.09 -24.49
C ARG A 234 -21.28 -2.61 -24.16
N ASP A 235 -21.38 -3.61 -23.28
CA ASP A 235 -22.63 -4.16 -22.79
C ASP A 235 -22.87 -3.59 -21.38
N PRO A 236 -23.89 -2.74 -21.19
CA PRO A 236 -24.15 -2.09 -19.91
C PRO A 236 -24.55 -3.05 -18.79
N VAL A 237 -24.85 -4.32 -19.12
CA VAL A 237 -25.24 -5.35 -18.14
C VAL A 237 -24.07 -6.23 -17.73
N GLN A 238 -23.01 -6.32 -18.56
CA GLN A 238 -21.88 -7.18 -18.24
C GLN A 238 -20.94 -6.55 -17.20
N PRO A 239 -20.54 -7.31 -16.15
CA PRO A 239 -19.51 -6.85 -15.25
C PRO A 239 -18.19 -6.69 -16.01
N HIS A 240 -17.51 -5.58 -15.75
CA HIS A 240 -16.21 -5.26 -16.33
C HIS A 240 -15.36 -4.54 -15.29
N THR A 241 -14.05 -4.59 -15.51
CA THR A 241 -13.05 -3.86 -14.72
C THR A 241 -12.14 -3.09 -15.67
N ASP A 242 -12.01 -1.79 -15.47
CA ASP A 242 -11.28 -0.92 -16.39
C ASP A 242 -9.79 -0.79 -16.03
N TYR A 243 -9.47 -0.97 -14.76
CA TYR A 243 -8.13 -0.79 -14.21
C TYR A 243 -7.59 -2.11 -13.63
N THR A 244 -6.28 -2.31 -13.69
CA THR A 244 -5.64 -3.51 -13.14
C THR A 244 -5.82 -3.63 -11.63
N ILE A 245 -5.95 -2.50 -10.94
CA ILE A 245 -6.13 -2.47 -9.48
C ILE A 245 -7.51 -2.96 -9.06
N ASP A 246 -8.49 -2.88 -9.96
CA ASP A 246 -9.86 -3.33 -9.76
C ASP A 246 -10.06 -4.76 -10.27
N ASP A 247 -9.00 -5.42 -10.77
CA ASP A 247 -9.03 -6.79 -11.26
C ASP A 247 -8.82 -7.79 -10.12
N TYR A 248 -9.70 -7.74 -9.12
CA TYR A 248 -9.58 -8.56 -7.91
C TYR A 248 -9.57 -10.07 -8.20
N GLU A 249 -10.29 -10.53 -9.23
CA GLU A 249 -10.28 -11.93 -9.67
C GLU A 249 -8.90 -12.40 -10.15
N GLY A 250 -8.07 -11.47 -10.63
CA GLY A 250 -6.71 -11.76 -11.06
C GLY A 250 -5.69 -11.76 -9.92
N MET A 251 -6.07 -11.35 -8.71
CA MET A 251 -5.15 -11.19 -7.59
C MET A 251 -5.17 -12.41 -6.65
N THR A 252 -4.00 -12.79 -6.15
CA THR A 252 -3.86 -13.77 -5.08
C THR A 252 -2.91 -13.24 -4.01
N PHE A 253 -3.38 -13.22 -2.77
CA PHE A 253 -2.61 -12.81 -1.61
C PHE A 253 -2.10 -14.02 -0.85
N TRP A 254 -0.80 -14.04 -0.55
CA TRP A 254 -0.14 -15.14 0.13
C TRP A 254 0.43 -14.69 1.47
N MET A 255 0.24 -15.53 2.48
CA MET A 255 1.00 -15.49 3.73
C MET A 255 1.95 -16.68 3.76
N THR A 256 3.22 -16.43 4.05
CA THR A 256 4.26 -17.46 4.12
C THR A 256 4.79 -17.57 5.53
N LEU A 257 5.10 -18.79 5.97
CA LEU A 257 5.78 -19.05 7.22
C LEU A 257 7.13 -19.67 6.91
N ALA A 258 8.21 -19.02 7.35
CA ALA A 258 9.53 -19.63 7.37
C ALA A 258 9.57 -20.62 8.54
N VAL A 259 9.86 -21.88 8.23
CA VAL A 259 10.09 -22.93 9.22
C VAL A 259 11.59 -23.16 9.25
N ASP A 260 12.24 -22.76 10.35
CA ASP A 260 13.62 -23.15 10.59
C ASP A 260 13.63 -24.64 10.95
N HIS A 261 14.48 -25.42 10.26
CA HIS A 261 14.79 -26.81 10.58
C HIS A 261 16.03 -26.89 11.47
#